data_AF-A0A081LCI6-F1
#
_entry.id   AF-A0A081LCI6-F1
#
_cell.length_a   1.000
_cell.length_b   1.000
_cell.length_c   1.000
_cell.angle_alpha   90.00
_cell.angle_beta   90.00
_cell.angle_gamma   90.00
#
_symmetry.space_group_name_H-M   'P 1'
#
loop_
_entity.id
_entity.type
_entity.pdbx_description
1 polymer ?
#
loop_
_entity_poly.entity_id
_entity_poly.type
_entity_poly.pdbx_seq_one_letter_code
_entity_poly.pdbx_strand_id
1 'polypeptide(L)' 'MFLFEEPVCASCQKKIEGNEEVYVKLVSPKRRGMTGVKAWLRNEGVFYCKISHGG' A
#
# COMPACT_ATOMS: atom_id res chain seq x y z
N MET A 1 7.68 13.70 15.53
CA MET A 1 6.79 12.53 15.69
C MET A 1 6.17 12.25 14.33
N PHE A 2 6.60 11.19 13.66
CA PHE A 2 5.96 10.77 12.41
C PHE A 2 4.68 10.02 12.80
N LEU A 3 3.51 10.63 12.59
CA LEU A 3 2.24 9.90 12.66
C LEU A 3 2.24 8.93 11.48
N PHE A 4 2.55 7.67 11.75
CA PHE A 4 2.33 6.59 10.80
C PHE A 4 0.82 6.38 10.74
N GLU A 5 0.15 7.05 9.79
CA GLU A 5 -1.24 6.74 9.51
C GLU A 5 -1.31 5.28 9.07
N GLU A 6 -2.10 4.49 9.80
CA GLU A 6 -2.30 3.08 9.51
C GLU A 6 -2.97 2.96 8.14
N PRO A 7 -2.40 2.19 7.20
CA PRO A 7 -2.96 2.10 5.85
C PRO A 7 -4.37 1.48 5.92
N VAL A 8 -5.28 2.00 5.11
CA VAL A 8 -6.64 1.46 4.95
C VAL A 8 -6.79 0.83 3.58
N CYS A 9 -7.62 -0.21 3.49
CA CYS A 9 -7.97 -0.82 2.22
C CYS A 9 -8.83 0.16 1.41
N ALA A 10 -8.42 0.47 0.18
CA ALA A 10 -9.15 1.38 -0.68
C ALA A 10 -10.55 0.84 -1.09
N SER A 11 -10.73 -0.49 -1.10
CA SER A 11 -12.00 -1.12 -1.49
C SER A 11 -13.03 -1.19 -0.36
N CYS A 12 -12.61 -1.57 0.85
CA CYS A 12 -13.54 -1.82 1.97
C CYS A 12 -13.39 -0.82 3.13
N GLN A 13 -12.45 0.12 3.03
CA GLN A 13 -12.16 1.13 4.06
C GLN A 13 -11.77 0.54 5.43
N LYS A 14 -11.52 -0.77 5.51
CA LYS A 14 -11.02 -1.43 6.71
C LYS A 14 -9.57 -1.05 6.93
N LYS A 15 -9.20 -0.81 8.19
CA LYS A 15 -7.79 -0.71 8.59
C LYS A 15 -7.06 -2.01 8.28
N ILE A 16 -5.86 -1.88 7.73
CA ILE A 16 -4.94 -3.00 7.50
C ILE A 16 -4.12 -3.18 8.76
N GLU A 17 -4.19 -4.35 9.36
CA GLU A 17 -3.40 -4.66 10.56
C GLU A 17 -1.97 -5.09 10.22
N GLY A 18 -1.08 -4.97 11.20
CA GLY A 18 0.31 -5.40 11.06
C GLY A 18 0.39 -6.89 10.74
N ASN A 19 1.20 -7.25 9.73
CA ASN A 19 1.37 -8.60 9.17
C ASN A 19 0.18 -9.13 8.35
N GLU A 20 -0.80 -8.29 7.99
CA GLU A 20 -1.84 -8.69 7.03
C GLU A 20 -1.28 -8.76 5.60
N GLU A 21 -1.67 -9.78 4.83
CA GLU A 21 -1.32 -9.89 3.41
C GLU A 21 -2.13 -8.88 2.59
N VAL A 22 -1.44 -8.01 1.87
CA VAL A 22 -2.05 -6.94 1.10
C VAL A 22 -1.49 -6.85 -0.32
N TYR A 23 -2.34 -6.42 -1.24
CA TYR A 23 -1.96 -6.04 -2.59
C TYR A 23 -1.74 -4.53 -2.64
N VAL A 24 -0.67 -4.11 -3.31
CA VAL A 24 -0.39 -2.69 -3.53
C VAL A 24 -0.41 -2.40 -5.01
N LYS A 25 -1.28 -1.47 -5.41
CA LYS A 25 -1.29 -0.90 -6.76
C LYS A 25 -0.51 0.41 -6.74
N LEU A 26 0.51 0.49 -7.58
CA LEU A 26 1.27 1.71 -7.81
C LEU A 26 1.58 1.86 -9.30
N VAL A 27 1.78 3.09 -9.74
CA VAL A 27 2.36 3.36 -11.06
C VAL A 27 3.86 3.10 -10.97
N SER A 28 4.41 2.34 -11.91
CA SER A 28 5.85 2.05 -11.92
C SER A 28 6.63 3.33 -12.29
N PRO A 29 7.55 3.82 -11.43
CA PRO A 29 8.27 5.05 -11.70
C PRO A 29 9.28 4.86 -12.84
N LYS A 30 9.23 5.76 -13.83
CA LYS A 30 9.99 5.65 -15.10
C LYS A 30 11.53 5.61 -14.94
N ARG A 31 12.10 6.08 -13.83
CA ARG A 31 13.55 6.29 -13.64
C ARG A 31 14.06 6.15 -12.19
N ARG A 32 13.54 5.22 -11.38
CA ARG A 32 14.10 4.98 -10.04
C ARG A 32 14.28 3.49 -9.76
N GLY A 33 15.46 3.11 -9.28
CA GLY A 33 15.73 1.77 -8.76
C GLY A 33 14.91 1.45 -7.49
N MET A 34 15.09 0.27 -6.93
CA MET A 34 14.25 -0.30 -5.87
C MET A 34 14.11 0.58 -4.61
N THR A 35 15.14 1.39 -4.29
CA THR A 35 15.10 2.38 -3.19
C THR A 35 14.07 3.49 -3.42
N GLY A 36 13.86 3.91 -4.68
CA GLY A 36 12.83 4.88 -5.02
C GLY A 36 11.42 4.30 -4.93
N VAL A 37 11.27 3.02 -5.26
CA VAL A 37 9.98 2.31 -5.18
C VAL A 37 9.45 2.29 -3.74
N LYS A 38 10.29 2.09 -2.72
CA LYS A 38 9.87 2.10 -1.31
C LYS A 38 9.30 3.46 -0.85
N ALA A 39 9.94 4.56 -1.24
CA ALA A 39 9.44 5.89 -0.91
C ALA A 39 8.13 6.21 -1.67
N TRP A 40 8.02 5.72 -2.91
CA TRP A 40 6.82 5.86 -3.72
C TRP A 40 5.64 5.04 -3.21
N LEU A 41 5.88 3.80 -2.77
CA LEU A 41 4.87 2.93 -2.15
C LEU A 41 4.21 3.60 -0.93
N ARG A 42 4.99 4.37 -0.16
CA ARG A 42 4.47 5.09 1.01
C ARG A 42 3.57 6.28 0.66
N ASN A 43 3.81 6.93 -0.48
CA ASN A 43 3.08 8.14 -0.85
C ASN A 43 1.96 7.91 -1.86
N GLU A 44 2.15 6.97 -2.78
CA GLU A 44 1.27 6.75 -3.94
C GLU A 44 0.75 5.31 -4.03
N GLY A 45 1.17 4.44 -3.12
CA GLY A 45 0.68 3.07 -3.06
C GLY A 45 -0.77 3.02 -2.60
N VAL A 46 -1.64 2.47 -3.43
CA VAL A 46 -3.02 2.16 -3.06
C VAL A 46 -3.06 0.74 -2.53
N PHE A 47 -3.43 0.58 -1.26
CA PHE A 47 -3.46 -0.71 -0.57
C PHE A 47 -4.84 -1.37 -0.68
N TYR A 48 -4.82 -2.68 -0.82
CA TYR A 48 -6.01 -3.52 -0.85
C TYR A 48 -5.79 -4.78 -0.01
N CYS A 49 -6.75 -5.10 0.86
CA CYS A 49 -6.71 -6.35 1.62
C CYS A 49 -7.01 -7.55 0.70
N LYS A 50 -6.48 -8.71 1.07
CA LYS A 50 -6.67 -9.96 0.31
C LYS A 50 -8.13 -10.32 0.07
N ILE A 51 -8.98 -10.10 1.06
CA ILE A 51 -10.41 -10.47 1.06
C ILE A 51 -11.16 -9.82 -0.10
N SER A 52 -10.79 -8.59 -0.49
CA SER A 52 -11.44 -7.85 -1.56
C SER A 52 -10.85 -8.15 -2.96
N HIS A 53 -9.66 -8.75 -3.03
CA HIS A 53 -8.93 -8.97 -4.29
C HIS A 53 -8.86 -10.43 -4.74
N GLY A 54 -9.23 -11.38 -3.89
CA GLY A 54 -9.39 -12.79 -4.24
C GLY A 54 -10.63 -13.35 -3.56
N GLY A 55 -11.67 -13.62 -4.35
CA GLY A 55 -12.76 -14.51 -3.94
C GLY A 55 -12.29 -15.95 -3.83
#